data_AF-A0A943P9N4-F1
#
_entry.id   AF-A0A943P9N4-F1
#
_cell.length_a   1.000
_cell.length_b   1.000
_cell.length_c   1.000
_cell.angle_alpha   90.00
_cell.angle_beta   90.00
_cell.angle_gamma   90.00
#
_symmetry.space_group_name_H-M   'P 1'
#
loop_
_entity.id
_entity.type
_entity.pdbx_description
1 polymer ?
#
loop_
_entity_poly.entity_id
_entity_poly.type
_entity_poly.pdbx_seq_one_letter_code
_entity_poly.pdbx_strand_id
1 'polypeptide(L)'
;MIGRRKFFSRAARHIEGLPDDFTPVSFLQSSSSQYIDTGRKLTQDSDITIDFRIVGEINRDAGIFGSRQSALKNNLTLFQNKNPIVFSGDFSEYQKHRFTAASSLERTKIRMNKAGVWVNDILKKSWSDVADFETPTNGLIFDVGNNNWSGNKAVMRLYGYTDGDAQRLVPCLDANGVPCLYDLIGKTALYNQGAGSFTWGGENMIYGKLVGGALHGAPRPIRTENGDVFTTDPNLLLQYGYKPIITADYPSDGGYYTESWTETESEIKQIWTAVEPPEDISADEALDIITGGADI
;
A
#
# COMPACT_ATOMS: atom_id res chain seq x y z
N MET A 1 -4.60 -7.60 42.54
CA MET A 1 -3.58 -7.23 41.53
C MET A 1 -4.35 -6.93 40.24
N ILE A 2 -4.49 -5.64 39.91
CA ILE A 2 -5.38 -5.16 38.84
C ILE A 2 -4.85 -5.64 37.49
N GLY A 3 -5.55 -6.59 36.88
CA GLY A 3 -5.35 -6.97 35.50
C GLY A 3 -5.68 -5.77 34.64
N ARG A 4 -4.65 -5.03 34.21
CA ARG A 4 -4.75 -4.03 33.14
C ARG A 4 -5.49 -4.70 31.98
N ARG A 5 -6.76 -4.32 31.76
CA ARG A 5 -7.44 -4.49 30.48
C ARG A 5 -6.52 -3.88 29.44
N LYS A 6 -5.70 -4.70 28.80
CA LYS A 6 -5.01 -4.34 27.57
C LYS A 6 -6.13 -4.28 26.54
N PHE A 7 -6.71 -3.09 26.42
CA PHE A 7 -7.33 -2.62 25.18
C PHE A 7 -6.25 -2.71 24.10
N PHE A 8 -6.04 -3.91 23.54
CA PHE A 8 -5.46 -4.00 22.21
C PHE A 8 -6.58 -3.65 21.26
N SER A 9 -6.67 -2.35 21.00
CA SER A 9 -7.44 -1.77 19.92
C SER A 9 -7.26 -2.60 18.65
N ARG A 10 -8.38 -3.00 18.06
CA ARG A 10 -8.65 -3.20 16.63
C ARG A 10 -7.57 -2.58 15.73
N ALA A 11 -6.47 -3.29 15.55
CA ALA A 11 -5.35 -2.88 14.70
C ALA A 11 -5.12 -3.95 13.60
N ALA A 12 -6.19 -4.62 13.17
CA ALA A 12 -6.32 -4.93 11.76
C ALA A 12 -6.40 -3.57 11.05
N ARG A 13 -5.54 -3.35 10.05
CA ARG A 13 -5.32 -2.04 9.42
C ARG A 13 -6.56 -1.53 8.71
N HIS A 14 -7.43 -0.87 9.45
CA HIS A 14 -8.53 -0.08 8.90
C HIS A 14 -7.94 1.08 8.11
N ILE A 15 -8.06 1.03 6.79
CA ILE A 15 -7.92 2.22 5.96
C ILE A 15 -9.25 2.96 6.05
N GLU A 16 -9.24 4.14 6.66
CA GLU A 16 -10.46 4.93 6.79
C GLU A 16 -11.11 5.17 5.43
N GLY A 17 -12.37 4.74 5.32
CA GLY A 17 -13.19 4.87 4.13
C GLY A 17 -13.09 3.72 3.13
N LEU A 18 -12.30 2.67 3.41
CA LEU A 18 -12.34 1.40 2.69
C LEU A 18 -13.48 0.53 3.27
N PRO A 19 -14.35 -0.07 2.43
CA PRO A 19 -15.40 -0.95 2.92
C PRO A 19 -14.86 -2.18 3.68
N ASP A 20 -15.63 -2.69 4.64
CA ASP A 20 -15.22 -3.82 5.49
C ASP A 20 -15.03 -5.14 4.72
N ASP A 21 -15.70 -5.28 3.57
CA ASP A 21 -15.58 -6.44 2.66
C ASP A 21 -14.37 -6.32 1.71
N PHE A 22 -13.59 -5.23 1.79
CA PHE A 22 -12.35 -5.05 1.07
C PHE A 22 -11.16 -5.30 1.99
N THR A 23 -10.19 -6.08 1.51
CA THR A 23 -8.96 -6.38 2.25
C THR A 23 -7.83 -5.47 1.77
N PRO A 24 -7.30 -4.55 2.60
CA PRO A 24 -6.19 -3.71 2.19
C PRO A 24 -4.90 -4.52 2.00
N VAL A 25 -4.14 -4.21 0.96
CA VAL A 25 -2.80 -4.76 0.70
C VAL A 25 -1.80 -3.63 0.63
N SER A 26 -0.50 -3.90 0.82
CA SER A 26 0.49 -2.82 0.73
C SER A 26 0.80 -2.44 -0.70
N PHE A 27 0.74 -3.39 -1.64
CA PHE A 27 0.97 -3.09 -3.05
C PHE A 27 0.22 -4.03 -3.99
N LEU A 28 -0.01 -3.53 -5.20
CA LEU A 28 -0.24 -4.33 -6.40
C LEU A 28 1.02 -4.35 -7.25
N GLN A 29 1.37 -5.50 -7.82
CA GLN A 29 2.52 -5.68 -8.69
C GLN A 29 2.08 -6.15 -10.08
N SER A 30 2.51 -5.41 -11.10
CA SER A 30 2.28 -5.77 -12.51
C SER A 30 3.37 -6.71 -13.04
N SER A 31 3.03 -7.46 -14.08
CA SER A 31 3.92 -8.32 -14.87
C SER A 31 3.98 -7.87 -16.33
N SER A 32 3.85 -6.56 -16.60
CA SER A 32 3.91 -5.89 -17.92
C SER A 32 2.71 -6.03 -18.85
N SER A 33 1.59 -6.59 -18.41
CA SER A 33 0.37 -6.70 -19.25
C SER A 33 -0.84 -5.98 -18.64
N GLN A 34 -0.81 -5.76 -17.34
CA GLN A 34 -1.87 -5.15 -16.56
C GLN A 34 -1.77 -3.63 -16.60
N TYR A 35 -2.91 -2.97 -16.51
CA TYR A 35 -3.01 -1.53 -16.27
C TYR A 35 -4.37 -1.21 -15.66
N ILE A 36 -4.46 -0.06 -15.00
CA ILE A 36 -5.73 0.45 -14.44
C ILE A 36 -6.05 1.78 -15.11
N ASP A 37 -7.29 1.92 -15.57
CA ASP A 37 -7.85 3.20 -16.00
C ASP A 37 -8.37 3.95 -14.77
N THR A 38 -7.92 5.20 -14.58
CA THR A 38 -8.30 6.03 -13.42
C THR A 38 -9.74 6.55 -13.50
N GLY A 39 -10.40 6.43 -14.66
CA GLY A 39 -11.72 7.02 -14.92
C GLY A 39 -11.69 8.54 -15.12
N ARG A 40 -10.51 9.16 -15.05
CA ARG A 40 -10.35 10.62 -15.05
C ARG A 40 -9.39 11.08 -16.14
N LYS A 41 -9.82 12.08 -16.91
CA LYS A 41 -8.89 12.86 -17.72
C LYS A 41 -8.04 13.77 -16.82
N LEU A 42 -6.78 13.93 -17.19
CA LEU A 42 -5.79 14.69 -16.44
C LEU A 42 -5.72 16.10 -17.00
N THR A 43 -5.53 17.09 -16.13
CA THR A 43 -5.57 18.51 -16.51
C THR A 43 -4.39 19.28 -15.91
N GLN A 44 -4.30 20.57 -16.20
CA GLN A 44 -3.34 21.46 -15.56
C GLN A 44 -3.48 21.53 -14.05
N ASP A 45 -4.67 21.24 -13.51
CA ASP A 45 -4.97 21.32 -12.07
C ASP A 45 -4.83 19.95 -11.37
N SER A 46 -4.47 18.89 -12.11
CA SER A 46 -4.15 17.60 -11.51
C SER A 46 -2.94 17.70 -10.59
N ASP A 47 -3.04 17.05 -9.43
CA ASP A 47 -1.98 17.01 -8.41
C ASP A 47 -1.63 15.56 -8.08
N ILE A 48 -0.90 14.95 -9.02
CA ILE A 48 -0.67 13.51 -8.99
C ILE A 48 0.45 13.18 -8.03
N THR A 49 0.20 12.29 -7.07
CA THR A 49 1.25 11.61 -6.31
C THR A 49 1.14 10.12 -6.57
N ILE A 50 2.23 9.51 -7.04
CA ILE A 50 2.35 8.06 -7.21
C ILE A 50 3.49 7.52 -6.35
N ASP A 51 3.21 6.47 -5.58
CA ASP A 51 4.18 5.78 -4.73
C ASP A 51 4.40 4.37 -5.29
N PHE A 52 5.61 4.10 -5.77
CA PHE A 52 5.88 2.89 -6.54
C PHE A 52 7.32 2.40 -6.37
N ARG A 53 7.59 1.19 -6.86
CA ARG A 53 8.93 0.61 -6.96
C ARG A 53 9.05 -0.19 -8.25
N ILE A 54 10.09 0.03 -9.05
CA ILE A 54 10.36 -0.81 -10.22
C ILE A 54 10.80 -2.21 -9.78
N VAL A 55 10.28 -3.24 -10.45
CA VAL A 55 10.62 -4.64 -10.16
C VAL A 55 11.52 -5.19 -11.28
N GLY A 56 12.61 -5.85 -10.88
CA GLY A 56 13.61 -6.37 -11.81
C GLY A 56 14.56 -5.29 -12.31
N GLU A 57 14.77 -5.22 -13.62
CA GLU A 57 15.75 -4.31 -14.25
C GLU A 57 15.07 -3.24 -15.10
N ILE A 58 15.73 -2.07 -15.20
CA ILE A 58 15.31 -1.00 -16.11
C ILE A 58 15.99 -1.20 -17.45
N ASN A 59 15.43 -2.11 -18.24
CA ASN A 59 16.00 -2.53 -19.52
C ASN A 59 15.12 -2.18 -20.73
N ARG A 60 14.05 -1.40 -20.51
CA ARG A 60 13.13 -0.89 -21.53
C ARG A 60 12.48 0.42 -21.08
N ASP A 61 12.06 1.22 -22.06
CA ASP A 61 11.17 2.34 -21.81
C ASP A 61 9.78 1.79 -21.45
N ALA A 62 9.11 2.36 -20.45
CA ALA A 62 7.76 1.94 -20.08
C ALA A 62 6.95 3.07 -19.44
N GLY A 63 5.63 3.04 -19.69
CA GLY A 63 4.67 3.94 -19.05
C GLY A 63 4.44 3.56 -17.60
N ILE A 64 4.64 4.50 -16.68
CA ILE A 64 4.33 4.33 -15.25
C ILE A 64 2.92 4.84 -14.96
N PHE A 65 2.62 6.06 -15.39
CA PHE A 65 1.26 6.59 -15.34
C PHE A 65 1.05 7.71 -16.36
N GLY A 66 -0.21 7.97 -16.71
CA GLY A 66 -0.63 9.20 -17.36
C GLY A 66 -1.43 9.03 -18.65
N SER A 67 -1.54 10.11 -19.40
CA SER A 67 -2.12 10.15 -20.75
C SER A 67 -1.53 11.30 -21.55
N ARG A 68 -1.47 11.16 -22.89
CA ARG A 68 -1.00 12.24 -23.76
C ARG A 68 -1.68 12.28 -25.12
N GLN A 69 -1.83 13.48 -25.68
CA GLN A 69 -2.10 13.64 -27.12
C GLN A 69 -0.81 13.49 -27.93
N SER A 70 0.26 14.17 -27.50
CA SER A 70 1.61 13.99 -28.02
C SER A 70 2.62 14.44 -26.97
N ALA A 71 3.92 14.31 -27.23
CA ALA A 71 4.92 14.88 -26.32
C ALA A 71 4.73 16.40 -26.12
N LEU A 72 4.29 17.11 -27.16
CA LEU A 72 4.24 18.57 -27.20
C LEU A 72 2.89 19.17 -26.80
N LYS A 73 1.88 18.35 -26.49
CA LYS A 73 0.51 18.85 -26.25
C LYS A 73 -0.29 17.92 -25.36
N ASN A 74 -1.04 18.50 -24.43
CA ASN A 74 -2.02 17.83 -23.59
C ASN A 74 -1.43 16.54 -22.97
N ASN A 75 -0.31 16.71 -22.27
CA ASN A 75 0.54 15.62 -21.81
C ASN A 75 0.68 15.69 -20.29
N LEU A 76 0.28 14.64 -19.58
CA LEU A 76 0.62 14.48 -18.17
C LEU A 76 1.01 13.02 -17.98
N THR A 77 2.32 12.77 -17.94
CA THR A 77 2.87 11.41 -18.01
C THR A 77 4.13 11.24 -17.19
N LEU A 78 4.34 10.01 -16.72
CA LEU A 78 5.59 9.55 -16.14
C LEU A 78 6.03 8.25 -16.82
N PHE A 79 7.30 8.22 -17.20
CA PHE A 79 7.94 7.09 -17.83
C PHE A 79 9.15 6.65 -17.03
N GLN A 80 9.48 5.36 -17.11
CA GLN A 80 10.86 4.92 -17.02
C GLN A 80 11.45 4.91 -18.42
N ASN A 81 12.71 5.33 -18.55
CA ASN A 81 13.49 5.24 -19.77
C ASN A 81 14.74 4.39 -19.52
N LYS A 82 15.20 3.69 -20.57
CA LYS A 82 16.44 2.90 -20.54
C LYS A 82 17.66 3.72 -20.97
N ASN A 83 17.50 4.63 -21.92
CA ASN A 83 18.60 5.37 -22.52
C ASN A 83 18.30 6.89 -22.57
N PRO A 84 18.74 7.67 -21.55
CA PRO A 84 19.41 7.24 -20.32
C PRO A 84 18.47 6.51 -19.33
N ILE A 85 19.03 5.83 -18.33
CA ILE A 85 18.27 5.18 -17.25
C ILE A 85 17.71 6.26 -16.30
N VAL A 86 16.53 6.78 -16.62
CA VAL A 86 15.90 7.88 -15.87
C VAL A 86 14.39 7.70 -15.75
N PHE A 87 13.81 8.24 -14.69
CA PHE A 87 12.41 8.60 -14.68
C PHE A 87 12.24 9.91 -15.43
N SER A 88 11.22 10.00 -16.28
CA SER A 88 10.91 11.22 -17.04
C SER A 88 9.44 11.56 -16.90
N GLY A 89 9.19 12.77 -16.39
CA GLY A 89 7.85 13.33 -16.25
C GLY A 89 7.63 14.43 -17.28
N ASP A 90 6.53 14.38 -18.02
CA ASP A 90 6.09 15.47 -18.89
C ASP A 90 4.79 16.07 -18.36
N PHE A 91 4.69 17.40 -18.39
CA PHE A 91 3.51 18.14 -17.95
C PHE A 91 3.13 19.20 -18.97
N SER A 92 1.91 19.22 -19.50
CA SER A 92 1.48 20.07 -20.62
C SER A 92 2.34 19.93 -21.90
N GLU A 93 3.46 20.66 -21.98
CA GLU A 93 4.35 20.75 -23.14
C GLU A 93 5.78 20.27 -22.79
N TYR A 94 6.18 19.10 -23.32
CA TYR A 94 7.47 18.44 -23.05
C TYR A 94 8.68 19.39 -22.98
N GLN A 95 8.87 20.28 -23.97
CA GLN A 95 10.09 21.09 -24.04
C GLN A 95 10.21 22.14 -22.92
N LYS A 96 9.08 22.61 -22.38
CA LYS A 96 9.06 23.62 -21.31
C LYS A 96 8.99 23.00 -19.93
N HIS A 97 8.37 21.83 -19.82
CA HIS A 97 7.88 21.28 -18.57
C HIS A 97 8.27 19.80 -18.39
N ARG A 98 9.42 19.38 -18.94
CA ARG A 98 10.01 18.08 -18.62
C ARG A 98 10.78 18.12 -17.30
N PHE A 99 10.63 17.04 -16.56
CA PHE A 99 11.49 16.64 -15.47
C PHE A 99 12.20 15.32 -15.83
N THR A 100 13.46 15.18 -15.42
CA THR A 100 14.17 13.90 -15.40
C THR A 100 14.88 13.71 -14.06
N ALA A 101 14.93 12.47 -13.58
CA ALA A 101 15.79 12.06 -12.47
C ALA A 101 16.33 10.66 -12.71
N ALA A 102 17.47 10.34 -12.09
CA ALA A 102 17.99 8.97 -12.07
C ALA A 102 16.90 8.01 -11.60
N SER A 103 16.70 6.92 -12.36
CA SER A 103 15.77 5.89 -11.91
C SER A 103 16.31 5.18 -10.68
N SER A 104 15.41 4.57 -9.91
CA SER A 104 15.74 3.76 -8.76
C SER A 104 14.94 2.46 -8.77
N LEU A 105 15.57 1.38 -8.27
CA LEU A 105 14.87 0.15 -7.92
C LEU A 105 14.32 0.19 -6.49
N GLU A 106 14.61 1.26 -5.74
CA GLU A 106 14.03 1.51 -4.43
C GLU A 106 12.63 2.13 -4.55
N ARG A 107 11.85 2.00 -3.47
CA ARG A 107 10.55 2.67 -3.38
C ARG A 107 10.73 4.18 -3.54
N THR A 108 9.98 4.73 -4.48
CA THR A 108 10.08 6.12 -4.91
C THR A 108 8.68 6.71 -4.97
N LYS A 109 8.52 7.87 -4.34
CA LYS A 109 7.31 8.68 -4.42
C LYS A 109 7.55 9.86 -5.32
N ILE A 110 6.72 10.05 -6.34
CA ILE A 110 6.80 11.18 -7.25
C ILE A 110 5.49 11.95 -7.21
N ARG A 111 5.57 13.25 -6.93
CA ARG A 111 4.44 14.18 -7.04
C ARG A 111 4.66 15.11 -8.23
N MET A 112 3.67 15.28 -9.08
CA MET A 112 3.70 16.15 -10.26
C MET A 112 2.42 16.99 -10.33
N ASN A 113 2.56 18.31 -10.43
CA ASN A 113 1.44 19.25 -10.55
C ASN A 113 1.84 20.55 -11.25
N LYS A 114 0.92 21.51 -11.35
CA LYS A 114 1.15 22.81 -12.02
C LYS A 114 2.36 23.60 -11.52
N ALA A 115 2.85 23.35 -10.31
CA ALA A 115 4.01 24.05 -9.74
C ALA A 115 5.35 23.32 -9.99
N GLY A 116 5.34 22.01 -10.23
CA GLY A 116 6.58 21.26 -10.44
C GLY A 116 6.51 19.76 -10.17
N VAL A 117 7.69 19.19 -9.91
CA VAL A 117 7.90 17.79 -9.55
C VAL A 117 8.71 17.66 -8.27
N TRP A 118 8.22 16.81 -7.37
CA TRP A 118 8.92 16.38 -6.16
C TRP A 118 9.20 14.89 -6.25
N VAL A 119 10.39 14.49 -5.83
CA VAL A 119 10.76 13.08 -5.66
C VAL A 119 11.13 12.87 -4.20
N ASN A 120 10.41 11.96 -3.54
CA ASN A 120 10.51 11.70 -2.11
C ASN A 120 10.45 13.01 -1.30
N ASP A 121 9.42 13.81 -1.60
CA ASP A 121 9.12 15.11 -0.97
C ASP A 121 10.19 16.21 -1.19
N ILE A 122 11.22 15.94 -1.99
CA ILE A 122 12.25 16.90 -2.36
C ILE A 122 11.90 17.49 -3.73
N LEU A 123 11.77 18.81 -3.81
CA LEU A 123 11.56 19.53 -5.07
C LEU A 123 12.73 19.27 -6.02
N LYS A 124 12.44 18.74 -7.21
CA LYS A 124 13.44 18.48 -8.24
C LYS A 124 13.35 19.43 -9.42
N LYS A 125 12.13 19.88 -9.75
CA LYS A 125 11.88 20.79 -10.85
C LYS A 125 10.69 21.66 -10.51
N SER A 126 10.81 22.96 -10.73
CA SER A 126 9.67 23.86 -10.82
C SER A 126 9.47 24.29 -12.27
N TRP A 127 8.26 24.76 -12.56
CA TRP A 127 7.94 25.40 -13.82
C TRP A 127 6.93 26.54 -13.61
N SER A 128 6.87 27.43 -14.60
CA SER A 128 5.89 28.51 -14.71
C SER A 128 5.15 28.39 -16.04
N ASP A 129 4.14 29.24 -16.23
CA ASP A 129 3.46 29.45 -17.52
C ASP A 129 2.87 28.17 -18.12
N VAL A 130 2.34 27.31 -17.25
CA VAL A 130 1.61 26.11 -17.64
C VAL A 130 0.23 26.53 -18.17
N ALA A 131 0.04 26.37 -19.47
CA ALA A 131 -1.24 26.57 -20.13
C ALA A 131 -2.27 25.53 -19.67
N ASP A 132 -3.56 25.89 -19.74
CA ASP A 132 -4.65 24.97 -19.47
C ASP A 132 -4.69 23.85 -20.51
N PHE A 133 -4.94 22.62 -20.06
CA PHE A 133 -5.01 21.45 -20.94
C PHE A 133 -5.88 20.36 -20.32
N GLU A 134 -6.32 19.45 -21.18
CA GLU A 134 -6.95 18.20 -20.79
C GLU A 134 -6.38 17.07 -21.66
N THR A 135 -6.02 15.94 -21.06
CA THR A 135 -5.55 14.77 -21.79
C THR A 135 -6.67 14.17 -22.66
N PRO A 136 -6.35 13.57 -23.82
CA PRO A 136 -7.36 13.06 -24.74
C PRO A 136 -8.11 11.83 -24.20
N THR A 137 -7.47 11.07 -23.31
CA THR A 137 -8.04 9.91 -22.63
C THR A 137 -7.86 10.06 -21.12
N ASN A 138 -8.47 9.14 -20.37
CA ASN A 138 -8.19 9.01 -18.96
C ASN A 138 -6.71 8.69 -18.70
N GLY A 139 -6.23 9.10 -17.53
CA GLY A 139 -4.93 8.66 -17.03
C GLY A 139 -4.94 7.16 -16.78
N LEU A 140 -3.87 6.48 -17.18
CA LEU A 140 -3.64 5.08 -16.86
C LEU A 140 -2.59 4.95 -15.76
N ILE A 141 -2.62 3.86 -14.99
CA ILE A 141 -1.56 3.44 -14.08
C ILE A 141 -0.97 2.12 -14.59
N PHE A 142 0.34 1.96 -14.48
CA PHE A 142 1.16 0.92 -15.15
C PHE A 142 1.29 1.10 -16.66
N ASP A 143 0.74 2.17 -17.22
CA ASP A 143 0.82 2.52 -18.63
C ASP A 143 0.57 4.02 -18.84
N VAL A 144 0.60 4.47 -20.09
CA VAL A 144 0.19 5.81 -20.51
C VAL A 144 -0.87 5.72 -21.60
N GLY A 145 -2.01 6.38 -21.37
CA GLY A 145 -3.11 6.47 -22.32
C GLY A 145 -2.70 7.18 -23.62
N ASN A 146 -3.20 6.64 -24.75
CA ASN A 146 -2.96 7.17 -26.09
C ASN A 146 -1.46 7.29 -26.47
N ASN A 147 -0.61 6.47 -25.86
CA ASN A 147 0.78 6.31 -26.26
C ASN A 147 0.92 5.21 -27.32
N ASN A 148 1.74 5.46 -28.35
CA ASN A 148 2.00 4.52 -29.45
C ASN A 148 2.98 3.38 -29.09
N TRP A 149 3.36 3.23 -27.82
CA TRP A 149 4.31 2.19 -27.38
C TRP A 149 3.56 0.89 -27.05
N SER A 150 3.24 0.12 -28.08
CA SER A 150 2.70 -1.23 -27.89
C SER A 150 3.71 -2.11 -27.13
N GLY A 151 3.26 -2.74 -26.05
CA GLY A 151 4.04 -3.75 -25.31
C GLY A 151 4.91 -3.24 -24.15
N ASN A 152 4.92 -1.93 -23.85
CA ASN A 152 5.84 -1.34 -22.88
C ASN A 152 5.14 -0.80 -21.62
N LYS A 153 4.41 -1.67 -20.92
CA LYS A 153 3.84 -1.36 -19.60
C LYS A 153 4.88 -1.53 -18.49
N ALA A 154 4.80 -0.71 -17.46
CA ALA A 154 5.73 -0.78 -16.33
C ALA A 154 5.57 -2.13 -15.60
N VAL A 155 6.70 -2.68 -15.16
CA VAL A 155 6.75 -3.78 -14.17
C VAL A 155 7.16 -3.14 -12.86
N MET A 156 6.18 -2.92 -12.00
CA MET A 156 6.37 -2.19 -10.75
C MET A 156 5.40 -2.68 -9.68
N ARG A 157 5.75 -2.40 -8.43
CA ARG A 157 4.82 -2.38 -7.30
C ARG A 157 4.24 -0.97 -7.17
N LEU A 158 2.94 -0.87 -6.97
CA LEU A 158 2.22 0.36 -6.68
C LEU A 158 1.71 0.31 -5.24
N TYR A 159 2.09 1.28 -4.42
CA TYR A 159 1.70 1.40 -3.01
C TYR A 159 0.52 2.35 -2.79
N GLY A 160 0.30 3.27 -3.73
CA GLY A 160 -0.80 4.23 -3.66
C GLY A 160 -0.72 5.27 -4.76
N TYR A 161 -1.85 5.94 -4.99
CA TYR A 161 -1.97 7.02 -5.95
C TYR A 161 -2.98 8.06 -5.45
N THR A 162 -2.69 9.34 -5.68
CA THR A 162 -3.65 10.44 -5.45
C THR A 162 -3.65 11.41 -6.62
N ASP A 163 -4.78 12.08 -6.84
CA ASP A 163 -4.92 13.28 -7.67
C ASP A 163 -5.55 14.38 -6.81
N GLY A 164 -4.72 15.07 -6.02
CA GLY A 164 -5.17 16.04 -5.00
C GLY A 164 -6.32 15.50 -4.15
N ASP A 165 -7.37 16.31 -4.00
CA ASP A 165 -8.63 15.94 -3.34
C ASP A 165 -9.64 15.26 -4.29
N ALA A 166 -9.24 15.02 -5.53
CA ALA A 166 -10.12 14.52 -6.57
C ALA A 166 -10.12 13.00 -6.70
N GLN A 167 -9.05 12.33 -6.22
CA GLN A 167 -8.97 10.87 -6.18
C GLN A 167 -7.94 10.38 -5.14
N ARG A 168 -8.26 9.32 -4.38
CA ARG A 168 -7.31 8.64 -3.46
C ARG A 168 -7.42 7.13 -3.62
N LEU A 169 -6.52 6.55 -4.40
CA LEU A 169 -6.52 5.13 -4.75
C LEU A 169 -5.61 4.33 -3.82
N VAL A 170 -6.15 3.27 -3.21
CA VAL A 170 -5.41 2.34 -2.35
C VAL A 170 -5.43 0.91 -2.91
N PRO A 171 -4.29 0.19 -2.90
CA PRO A 171 -4.24 -1.24 -3.16
C PRO A 171 -5.10 -2.05 -2.20
N CYS A 172 -5.97 -2.90 -2.73
CA CYS A 172 -6.79 -3.82 -1.95
C CYS A 172 -7.21 -5.05 -2.78
N LEU A 173 -7.83 -6.00 -2.09
CA LEU A 173 -8.63 -7.05 -2.68
C LEU A 173 -10.11 -6.72 -2.42
N ASP A 174 -10.98 -7.00 -3.39
CA ASP A 174 -12.42 -6.92 -3.16
C ASP A 174 -12.95 -8.15 -2.38
N ALA A 175 -14.26 -8.20 -2.18
CA ALA A 175 -14.95 -9.28 -1.44
C ALA A 175 -14.70 -10.70 -2.00
N ASN A 176 -14.31 -10.82 -3.27
CA ASN A 176 -13.98 -12.09 -3.92
C ASN A 176 -12.47 -12.36 -3.97
N GLY A 177 -11.66 -11.52 -3.32
CA GLY A 177 -10.21 -11.63 -3.35
C GLY A 177 -9.57 -11.11 -4.64
N VAL A 178 -10.30 -10.35 -5.47
CA VAL A 178 -9.78 -9.83 -6.75
C VAL A 178 -8.96 -8.55 -6.50
N PRO A 179 -7.69 -8.48 -6.97
CA PRO A 179 -6.87 -7.29 -6.80
C PRO A 179 -7.42 -6.08 -7.55
N CYS A 180 -7.57 -4.96 -6.84
CA CYS A 180 -8.06 -3.70 -7.38
C CYS A 180 -7.45 -2.49 -6.64
N LEU A 181 -7.70 -1.29 -7.18
CA LEU A 181 -7.48 -0.04 -6.47
C LEU A 181 -8.83 0.51 -6.03
N TYR A 182 -9.05 0.70 -4.74
CA TYR A 182 -10.27 1.35 -4.25
C TYR A 182 -10.05 2.87 -4.14
N ASP A 183 -10.93 3.64 -4.76
CA ASP A 183 -10.98 5.09 -4.62
C ASP A 183 -11.72 5.48 -3.34
N LEU A 184 -10.97 5.96 -2.37
CA LEU A 184 -11.51 6.35 -1.07
C LEU A 184 -12.31 7.65 -1.13
N ILE A 185 -12.19 8.42 -2.22
CA ILE A 185 -12.95 9.65 -2.46
C ILE A 185 -14.19 9.32 -3.29
N GLY A 186 -14.02 8.72 -4.47
CA GLY A 186 -15.11 8.36 -5.38
C GLY A 186 -15.91 7.12 -4.97
N LYS A 187 -15.48 6.38 -3.94
CA LYS A 187 -16.11 5.15 -3.42
C LYS A 187 -16.33 4.06 -4.47
N THR A 188 -15.36 3.91 -5.38
CA THR A 188 -15.41 2.97 -6.49
C THR A 188 -14.15 2.14 -6.58
N ALA A 189 -14.29 0.88 -6.99
CA ALA A 189 -13.16 -0.01 -7.23
C ALA A 189 -12.74 0.04 -8.71
N LEU A 190 -11.44 0.21 -8.94
CA LEU A 190 -10.83 0.26 -10.26
C LEU A 190 -10.03 -1.02 -10.49
N TYR A 191 -10.38 -1.74 -11.56
CA TYR A 191 -9.87 -3.08 -11.84
C TYR A 191 -8.91 -3.08 -13.03
N ASN A 192 -8.11 -4.15 -13.11
CA ASN A 192 -7.24 -4.42 -14.25
C ASN A 192 -8.03 -4.41 -15.57
N GLN A 193 -7.60 -3.58 -16.53
CA GLN A 193 -8.13 -3.52 -17.89
C GLN A 193 -7.21 -4.20 -18.92
N GLY A 194 -6.07 -4.73 -18.45
CA GLY A 194 -5.12 -5.49 -19.25
C GLY A 194 -5.26 -7.00 -19.10
N ALA A 195 -4.33 -7.74 -19.71
CA ALA A 195 -4.29 -9.20 -19.59
C ALA A 195 -3.62 -9.66 -18.29
N GLY A 196 -3.97 -10.87 -17.84
CA GLY A 196 -3.45 -11.46 -16.61
C GLY A 196 -4.09 -10.88 -15.35
N SER A 197 -3.48 -11.16 -14.20
CA SER A 197 -3.87 -10.57 -12.91
C SER A 197 -2.67 -9.88 -12.27
N PHE A 198 -2.92 -8.90 -11.41
CA PHE A 198 -1.88 -8.36 -10.55
C PHE A 198 -1.48 -9.41 -9.52
N THR A 199 -0.20 -9.42 -9.12
CA THR A 199 0.19 -10.02 -7.83
C THR A 199 0.11 -8.93 -6.75
N TRP A 200 0.05 -9.32 -5.48
CA TRP A 200 -0.14 -8.38 -4.36
C TRP A 200 0.65 -8.85 -3.15
N GLY A 201 0.88 -7.95 -2.20
CA GLY A 201 1.60 -8.29 -0.98
C GLY A 201 1.53 -7.22 0.10
N GLY A 202 2.04 -7.58 1.27
CA GLY A 202 2.23 -6.68 2.41
C GLY A 202 3.70 -6.27 2.55
N GLU A 203 4.02 -4.98 2.49
CA GLU A 203 5.34 -4.45 2.91
C GLU A 203 5.34 -3.99 4.37
N ASN A 204 4.19 -4.07 5.03
CA ASN A 204 4.07 -3.93 6.46
C ASN A 204 3.63 -5.26 7.09
N MET A 205 4.21 -6.40 6.69
CA MET A 205 4.03 -7.60 7.51
C MET A 205 4.57 -7.29 8.91
N ILE A 206 3.76 -7.51 9.95
CA ILE A 206 4.29 -7.47 11.31
C ILE A 206 5.12 -8.74 11.42
N TYR A 207 6.40 -8.62 11.73
CA TYR A 207 7.24 -9.79 11.92
C TYR A 207 7.29 -10.15 13.40
N GLY A 208 7.38 -11.43 13.72
CA GLY A 208 7.48 -11.90 15.10
C GLY A 208 8.01 -13.32 15.21
N LYS A 209 8.03 -13.83 16.44
CA LYS A 209 8.41 -15.19 16.79
C LYS A 209 7.46 -15.73 17.83
N LEU A 210 7.27 -17.05 17.85
CA LEU A 210 6.69 -17.72 19.00
C LEU A 210 7.78 -18.09 20.00
N VAL A 211 7.62 -17.66 21.25
CA VAL A 211 8.49 -18.04 22.36
C VAL A 211 7.60 -18.67 23.42
N GLY A 212 7.72 -19.98 23.62
CA GLY A 212 6.85 -20.72 24.56
C GLY A 212 5.37 -20.61 24.23
N GLY A 213 5.00 -20.48 22.94
CA GLY A 213 3.62 -20.33 22.47
C GLY A 213 3.08 -18.89 22.50
N ALA A 214 3.80 -17.94 23.09
CA ALA A 214 3.42 -16.52 23.08
C ALA A 214 4.01 -15.80 21.86
N LEU A 215 3.23 -14.91 21.25
CA LEU A 215 3.69 -14.07 20.15
C LEU A 215 4.55 -12.91 20.65
N HIS A 216 5.76 -12.80 20.12
CA HIS A 216 6.65 -11.67 20.31
C HIS A 216 6.87 -10.95 18.98
N GLY A 217 6.47 -9.69 18.90
CA GLY A 217 6.79 -8.84 17.75
C GLY A 217 8.29 -8.61 17.61
N ALA A 218 8.74 -8.38 16.38
CA ALA A 218 10.13 -8.05 16.09
C ALA A 218 10.54 -6.77 16.84
N PRO A 219 11.57 -6.83 17.70
CA PRO A 219 12.01 -5.69 18.48
C PRO A 219 12.72 -4.67 17.60
N ARG A 220 12.71 -3.41 18.03
CA ARG A 220 13.50 -2.33 17.44
C ARG A 220 14.35 -1.67 18.53
N PRO A 221 15.68 -1.86 18.55
CA PRO A 221 16.51 -2.65 17.62
C PRO A 221 16.45 -4.16 17.86
N ILE A 222 16.94 -4.95 16.89
CA ILE A 222 17.29 -6.36 17.08
C ILE A 222 18.66 -6.42 17.77
N ARG A 223 18.72 -6.99 18.97
CA ARG A 223 19.97 -7.16 19.71
C ARG A 223 20.73 -8.38 19.19
N THR A 224 21.98 -8.20 18.78
CA THR A 224 22.88 -9.27 18.34
C THR A 224 24.20 -9.20 19.09
N GLU A 225 25.02 -10.27 19.04
CA GLU A 225 26.37 -10.29 19.63
C GLU A 225 27.30 -9.22 19.03
N ASN A 226 27.02 -8.79 17.79
CA ASN A 226 27.79 -7.78 17.05
C ASN A 226 27.22 -6.35 17.21
N GLY A 227 26.23 -6.16 18.08
CA GLY A 227 25.56 -4.88 18.32
C GLY A 227 24.10 -4.83 17.88
N ASP A 228 23.51 -3.64 17.98
CA ASP A 228 22.10 -3.39 17.69
C ASP A 228 21.86 -3.20 16.18
N VAL A 229 20.92 -3.96 15.63
CA VAL A 229 20.51 -3.88 14.22
C VAL A 229 19.16 -3.17 14.10
N PHE A 230 19.15 -2.03 13.42
CA PHE A 230 17.95 -1.25 13.12
C PHE A 230 17.51 -1.57 11.69
N THR A 231 16.47 -2.39 11.53
CA THR A 231 15.99 -2.81 10.21
C THR A 231 14.48 -2.96 10.16
N THR A 232 13.92 -2.71 8.98
CA THR A 232 12.56 -3.07 8.58
C THR A 232 12.55 -3.93 7.33
N ASP A 233 13.71 -4.42 6.89
CA ASP A 233 13.86 -5.30 5.73
C ASP A 233 13.37 -6.72 6.06
N PRO A 234 12.36 -7.23 5.33
CA PRO A 234 11.89 -8.61 5.44
C PRO A 234 12.97 -9.69 5.42
N ASN A 235 14.00 -9.54 4.57
CA ASN A 235 15.02 -10.58 4.41
C ASN A 235 15.93 -10.66 5.64
N LEU A 236 16.31 -9.50 6.19
CA LEU A 236 17.06 -9.43 7.44
C LEU A 236 16.22 -9.95 8.61
N LEU A 237 14.93 -9.59 8.67
CA LEU A 237 14.02 -10.09 9.71
C LEU A 237 13.90 -11.62 9.68
N LEU A 238 13.74 -12.22 8.49
CA LEU A 238 13.73 -13.68 8.29
C LEU A 238 15.06 -14.33 8.66
N GLN A 239 16.19 -13.72 8.29
CA GLN A 239 17.53 -14.20 8.66
C GLN A 239 17.71 -14.26 10.19
N TYR A 240 17.18 -13.27 10.91
CA TYR A 240 17.16 -13.27 12.37
C TYR A 240 16.02 -14.13 12.96
N GLY A 241 15.29 -14.87 12.14
CA GLY A 241 14.26 -15.85 12.51
C GLY A 241 12.88 -15.25 12.78
N TYR A 242 12.64 -13.97 12.49
CA TYR A 242 11.32 -13.39 12.62
C TYR A 242 10.49 -13.69 11.37
N LYS A 243 9.29 -14.24 11.56
CA LYS A 243 8.38 -14.62 10.49
C LYS A 243 7.24 -13.61 10.36
N PRO A 244 6.66 -13.45 9.15
CA PRO A 244 5.45 -12.68 8.96
C PRO A 244 4.31 -13.18 9.86
N ILE A 245 3.62 -12.27 10.52
CA ILE A 245 2.43 -12.54 11.34
C ILE A 245 1.18 -12.25 10.52
N ILE A 246 0.29 -13.23 10.46
CA ILE A 246 -1.04 -13.16 9.87
C ILE A 246 -2.05 -13.15 11.00
N THR A 247 -2.76 -12.04 11.17
CA THR A 247 -3.88 -11.92 12.11
C THR A 247 -5.18 -12.40 11.46
N ALA A 248 -6.11 -12.90 12.27
CA ALA A 248 -7.43 -13.31 11.82
C ALA A 248 -8.49 -12.50 12.58
N ASP A 249 -9.59 -12.15 11.93
CA ASP A 249 -10.68 -11.43 12.58
C ASP A 249 -11.34 -12.28 13.66
N TYR A 250 -11.76 -11.64 14.76
CA TYR A 250 -12.51 -12.30 15.82
C TYR A 250 -13.85 -12.81 15.28
N PRO A 251 -14.25 -14.07 15.54
CA PRO A 251 -15.51 -14.61 15.03
C PRO A 251 -16.73 -13.80 15.49
N SER A 252 -17.57 -13.39 14.54
CA SER A 252 -18.72 -12.50 14.78
C SER A 252 -20.03 -13.24 15.06
N ASP A 253 -19.96 -14.49 15.52
CA ASP A 253 -21.10 -15.38 15.75
C ASP A 253 -21.68 -15.30 17.17
N GLY A 254 -21.18 -14.39 17.99
CA GLY A 254 -21.59 -14.22 19.39
C GLY A 254 -20.98 -15.27 20.34
N GLY A 255 -20.08 -16.13 19.85
CA GLY A 255 -19.33 -17.08 20.66
C GLY A 255 -18.17 -16.44 21.42
N TYR A 256 -17.67 -17.17 22.41
CA TYR A 256 -16.48 -16.81 23.17
C TYR A 256 -15.27 -17.56 22.60
N TYR A 257 -14.19 -16.85 22.33
CA TYR A 257 -13.00 -17.41 21.73
C TYR A 257 -11.74 -16.99 22.47
N THR A 258 -10.81 -17.92 22.64
CA THR A 258 -9.44 -17.61 23.10
C THR A 258 -8.51 -17.51 21.91
N GLU A 259 -7.59 -16.54 21.95
CA GLU A 259 -6.54 -16.41 20.94
C GLU A 259 -5.42 -17.42 21.15
N SER A 260 -4.92 -17.98 20.06
CA SER A 260 -3.68 -18.74 20.02
C SER A 260 -2.94 -18.47 18.71
N TRP A 261 -1.69 -18.94 18.62
CA TRP A 261 -0.85 -18.73 17.46
C TRP A 261 -0.26 -20.06 16.99
N THR A 262 -0.27 -20.28 15.68
CA THR A 262 0.41 -21.40 15.04
C THR A 262 1.56 -20.90 14.18
N GLU A 263 2.64 -21.65 14.10
CA GLU A 263 3.82 -21.31 13.31
C GLU A 263 4.04 -22.37 12.24
N THR A 264 4.17 -21.94 10.98
CA THR A 264 4.61 -22.76 9.87
C THR A 264 6.07 -22.44 9.54
N GLU A 265 6.65 -23.09 8.54
CA GLU A 265 7.99 -22.74 8.05
C GLU A 265 8.08 -21.29 7.55
N SER A 266 6.99 -20.74 7.02
CA SER A 266 6.98 -19.44 6.34
C SER A 266 6.30 -18.31 7.10
N GLU A 267 5.44 -18.57 8.08
CA GLU A 267 4.58 -17.56 8.71
C GLU A 267 4.07 -17.98 10.10
N ILE A 268 3.57 -17.00 10.87
CA ILE A 268 2.84 -17.21 12.13
C ILE A 268 1.40 -16.76 11.94
N LYS A 269 0.42 -17.62 12.22
CA LYS A 269 -1.02 -17.31 12.06
C LYS A 269 -1.73 -17.26 13.39
N GLN A 270 -2.63 -16.29 13.53
CA GLN A 270 -3.59 -16.26 14.62
C GLN A 270 -4.65 -17.33 14.41
N ILE A 271 -5.06 -17.98 15.50
CA ILE A 271 -6.16 -18.93 15.54
C ILE A 271 -7.10 -18.51 16.68
N TRP A 272 -8.39 -18.48 16.37
CA TRP A 272 -9.45 -18.36 17.37
C TRP A 272 -9.98 -19.75 17.69
N THR A 273 -9.98 -20.12 18.97
CA THR A 273 -10.54 -21.40 19.44
C THR A 273 -11.75 -21.11 20.30
N ALA A 274 -12.89 -21.69 19.93
CA ALA A 274 -14.13 -21.54 20.68
C ALA A 274 -13.92 -22.09 22.10
N VAL A 275 -14.39 -21.34 23.09
CA VAL A 275 -14.39 -21.73 24.50
C VAL A 275 -15.78 -21.52 25.06
N GLU A 276 -16.05 -22.18 26.18
CA GLU A 276 -17.27 -21.92 26.93
C GLU A 276 -17.29 -20.45 27.39
N PRO A 277 -18.48 -19.83 27.45
CA PRO A 277 -18.63 -18.53 28.07
C PRO A 277 -18.02 -18.58 29.47
N PRO A 278 -17.32 -17.51 29.92
CA PRO A 278 -16.91 -17.42 31.31
C PRO A 278 -18.14 -17.64 32.21
N GLU A 279 -17.99 -18.45 33.26
CA GLU A 279 -19.08 -18.68 34.22
C GLU A 279 -19.64 -17.33 34.68
N ASP A 280 -20.97 -17.23 34.72
CA ASP A 280 -21.65 -16.05 35.24
C ASP A 280 -21.17 -15.85 36.68
N ILE A 281 -20.32 -14.84 36.90
CA ILE A 281 -19.99 -14.40 38.24
C ILE A 281 -21.29 -13.98 38.91
N SER A 282 -21.56 -14.54 40.08
CA SER A 282 -22.75 -14.19 40.84
C SER A 282 -22.79 -12.67 41.09
N ALA A 283 -23.97 -12.08 41.28
CA ALA A 283 -24.08 -10.65 41.57
C ALA A 283 -23.25 -10.25 42.80
N ASP A 284 -23.12 -11.15 43.77
CA ASP A 284 -22.33 -10.97 44.98
C ASP A 284 -20.83 -11.02 44.70
N GLU A 285 -20.36 -11.94 43.85
CA GLU A 285 -18.96 -12.05 43.43
C GLU A 285 -18.54 -10.89 42.51
N ALA A 286 -19.45 -10.43 41.64
CA ALA A 286 -19.28 -9.22 40.86
C ALA A 286 -19.20 -7.96 41.76
N LEU A 287 -20.02 -7.91 42.81
CA LEU A 287 -20.00 -6.83 43.80
C LEU A 287 -18.67 -6.83 44.57
N ASP A 288 -18.20 -7.98 45.04
CA ASP A 288 -16.92 -8.13 45.75
C ASP A 288 -15.70 -7.76 44.89
N ILE A 289 -15.73 -8.08 43.60
CA ILE A 289 -14.69 -7.67 42.64
C ILE A 289 -14.67 -6.14 42.45
N ILE A 290 -15.83 -5.48 42.49
CA ILE A 290 -15.97 -4.03 42.31
C ILE A 290 -15.67 -3.25 43.60
N THR A 291 -16.09 -3.76 44.75
CA THR A 291 -15.95 -3.10 46.06
C THR A 291 -14.66 -3.49 46.79
N GLY A 292 -13.95 -4.53 46.31
CA GLY A 292 -12.70 -4.99 46.90
C GLY A 292 -12.88 -5.78 48.20
N GLY A 293 -14.06 -6.35 48.44
CA GLY A 293 -14.36 -7.15 49.64
C GLY A 293 -14.23 -6.35 50.93
N ALA A 294 -14.85 -5.17 50.99
CA ALA A 294 -15.02 -4.45 52.25
C ALA A 294 -16.30 -4.93 52.93
N ASP A 295 -16.15 -5.80 53.93
CA ASP A 295 -17.19 -6.10 54.92
C ASP A 295 -17.72 -4.78 55.49
N ILE A 296 -19.05 -4.57 55.43
CA ILE A 296 -19.76 -3.53 56.20
C ILE A 296 -20.30 -4.18 57.48
#